data_AF-A0A927QEL6-F1
#
_entry.id   AF-A0A927QEL6-F1
#
_cell.length_a   1.000
_cell.length_b   1.000
_cell.length_c   1.000
_cell.angle_alpha   90.00
_cell.angle_beta   90.00
_cell.angle_gamma   90.00
#
_symmetry.space_group_name_H-M   'P 1'
#
loop_
_entity.id
_entity.type
_entity.pdbx_description
1 polymer ?
#
loop_
_entity_poly.entity_id
_entity_poly.type
_entity_poly.pdbx_seq_one_letter_code
_entity_poly.pdbx_strand_id
1 'polypeptide(L)'
;MGLYHSVNIVYGFEIPPRTDVDEIDRALQNQPYDPDAVGYIVVGDCDQLILATRCVRVDENAVISLTPEFFTPPGLSDWGVALHEAAVRLGLAEHPAPAWLVIHNYR
;
A
#
# COMPACT_ATOMS: atom_id res chain seq x y z
N MET A 1 -2.04 -28.36 8.47
CA MET A 1 -1.60 -26.97 8.69
C MET A 1 -2.00 -26.21 7.43
N GLY A 2 -3.03 -25.38 7.51
CA GLY A 2 -3.56 -24.67 6.34
C GLY A 2 -2.66 -23.47 6.03
N LEU A 3 -2.24 -23.36 4.77
CA LEU A 3 -1.57 -22.16 4.27
C LEU A 3 -2.56 -21.01 4.40
N TYR A 4 -2.20 -19.96 5.14
CA TYR A 4 -3.03 -18.77 5.27
C TYR A 4 -2.79 -17.92 4.03
N HIS A 5 -3.67 -18.09 3.04
CA HIS A 5 -3.69 -17.20 1.89
C HIS A 5 -4.64 -16.02 2.17
N SER A 6 -4.19 -14.81 1.90
CA SER A 6 -5.00 -13.60 2.01
C SER A 6 -4.76 -12.72 0.79
N VAL A 7 -5.85 -12.29 0.16
CA VAL A 7 -5.82 -11.36 -0.97
C VAL A 7 -6.16 -9.98 -0.44
N ASN A 8 -5.36 -8.97 -0.78
CA ASN A 8 -5.64 -7.58 -0.44
C ASN A 8 -5.56 -6.73 -1.70
N ILE A 9 -6.47 -5.77 -1.84
CA ILE A 9 -6.39 -4.74 -2.87
C ILE A 9 -5.95 -3.46 -2.21
N VAL A 10 -4.86 -2.88 -2.71
CA VAL A 10 -4.25 -1.70 -2.13
C VAL A 10 -4.01 -0.62 -3.17
N TYR A 11 -4.02 0.63 -2.76
CA TYR A 11 -3.59 1.74 -3.61
C TYR A 11 -2.23 2.23 -3.17
N GLY A 12 -1.23 2.09 -4.04
CA GLY A 12 0.16 2.32 -3.66
C GLY A 12 1.16 1.93 -4.73
N PHE A 13 2.41 1.79 -4.34
CA PHE A 13 3.47 1.30 -5.21
C PHE A 13 4.54 0.55 -4.41
N GLU A 14 5.32 -0.28 -5.10
CA GLU A 14 6.43 -1.02 -4.52
C GLU A 14 7.63 -0.11 -4.25
N ILE A 15 8.20 -0.23 -3.06
CA ILE A 15 9.46 0.40 -2.66
C ILE A 15 10.56 -0.65 -2.55
N PRO A 16 11.84 -0.25 -2.68
CA PRO A 16 12.94 -1.20 -2.58
C PRO A 16 12.86 -2.02 -1.27
N PRO A 17 12.97 -3.36 -1.33
CA PRO A 17 12.85 -4.21 -0.14
C PRO A 17 14.00 -4.04 0.86
N ARG A 18 15.03 -3.28 0.48
CA ARG A 18 16.16 -2.90 1.35
C ARG A 18 15.89 -1.66 2.20
N THR A 19 14.77 -0.96 1.98
CA THR A 19 14.40 0.18 2.80
C THR A 19 14.06 -0.31 4.21
N ASP A 20 14.73 0.26 5.21
CA ASP A 20 14.56 -0.16 6.60
C ASP A 20 13.16 0.25 7.10
N VAL A 21 12.50 -0.66 7.79
CA VAL A 21 11.15 -0.44 8.30
C VAL A 21 11.13 0.71 9.32
N ASP A 22 12.22 0.88 10.08
CA ASP A 22 12.37 1.98 11.02
C ASP A 22 12.47 3.34 10.31
N GLU A 23 13.08 3.37 9.11
CA GLU A 23 13.12 4.58 8.28
C GLU A 23 11.73 4.92 7.73
N ILE A 24 10.95 3.90 7.35
CA ILE A 24 9.56 4.04 6.93
C ILE A 24 8.73 4.62 8.07
N ASP A 25 8.76 4.00 9.24
CA ASP A 25 8.01 4.49 10.40
C ASP A 25 8.39 5.93 10.75
N ARG A 26 9.68 6.27 10.71
CA ARG A 26 10.13 7.66 10.93
C ARG A 26 9.64 8.65 9.87
N ALA A 27 9.58 8.26 8.60
CA ALA A 27 9.05 9.11 7.53
C ALA A 27 7.53 9.34 7.68
N LEU A 28 6.82 8.32 8.19
CA LEU A 28 5.37 8.30 8.35
C LEU A 28 4.88 8.88 9.69
N GLN A 29 5.75 9.06 10.69
CA GLN A 29 5.42 9.53 12.05
C GLN A 29 4.67 10.87 12.16
N ASN A 30 4.75 11.74 11.15
CA ASN A 30 4.11 13.07 11.17
C ASN A 30 2.83 13.14 10.31
N GLN A 31 2.20 11.99 10.04
CA GLN A 31 0.96 11.97 9.28
C GLN A 31 -0.27 12.12 10.18
N PRO A 32 -1.35 12.76 9.69
CA PRO A 32 -2.64 12.74 10.38
C PRO A 32 -3.13 11.29 10.51
N TYR A 33 -3.70 10.96 11.67
CA TYR A 33 -4.24 9.63 11.96
C TYR A 33 -5.60 9.49 11.27
N ASP A 34 -5.56 9.26 9.96
CA ASP A 34 -6.72 9.13 9.08
C ASP A 34 -6.84 7.68 8.58
N PRO A 35 -8.05 7.12 8.38
CA PRO A 35 -8.21 5.81 7.75
C PRO A 35 -7.56 5.69 6.36
N ASP A 36 -7.34 6.81 5.66
CA ASP A 36 -6.63 6.84 4.37
C ASP A 36 -5.16 7.32 4.50
N ALA A 37 -4.59 7.28 5.71
CA ALA A 37 -3.18 7.61 5.94
C ALA A 37 -2.22 6.63 5.24
N VAL A 38 -1.05 7.11 4.82
CA VAL A 38 -0.04 6.26 4.18
C VAL A 38 0.57 5.31 5.22
N GLY A 39 0.51 4.02 4.92
CA GLY A 39 1.21 2.95 5.63
C GLY A 39 2.09 2.13 4.68
N TYR A 40 2.66 1.06 5.22
CA TYR A 40 3.43 0.10 4.44
C TYR A 40 2.91 -1.32 4.66
N ILE A 41 3.11 -2.17 3.65
CA ILE A 41 2.71 -3.58 3.66
C ILE A 41 3.93 -4.40 3.25
N VAL A 42 4.28 -5.35 4.10
CA VAL A 42 5.30 -6.36 3.81
C VAL A 42 4.61 -7.59 3.24
N VAL A 43 5.02 -8.01 2.05
CA VAL A 43 4.46 -9.19 1.37
C VAL A 43 5.49 -10.32 1.40
N GLY A 44 5.03 -11.52 1.77
CA GLY A 44 5.90 -12.69 1.96
C GLY A 44 6.87 -12.54 3.13
N ASP A 45 8.01 -13.23 3.05
CA ASP A 45 9.12 -13.16 4.02
C ASP A 45 10.02 -11.92 3.77
N CYS A 46 9.42 -10.73 3.74
CA CYS A 46 10.09 -9.46 3.42
C CYS A 46 10.66 -9.36 1.99
N ASP A 47 10.09 -10.12 1.05
CA ASP A 47 10.53 -10.12 -0.34
C ASP A 47 10.12 -8.83 -1.06
N GLN A 48 8.95 -8.28 -0.69
CA GLN A 48 8.42 -7.03 -1.24
C GLN A 48 7.89 -6.12 -0.15
N LEU A 49 8.19 -4.82 -0.30
CA LEU A 49 7.70 -3.73 0.55
C LEU A 49 6.85 -2.80 -0.32
N ILE A 50 5.63 -2.52 0.11
CA ILE A 50 4.67 -1.69 -0.62
C ILE A 50 4.28 -0.52 0.26
N LEU A 51 4.38 0.70 -0.28
CA LEU A 51 3.84 1.90 0.35
C LEU A 51 2.41 2.12 -0.16
N ALA A 52 1.42 2.16 0.73
CA ALA A 52 0.01 2.20 0.37
C ALA A 52 -0.82 3.03 1.35
N THR A 53 -1.87 3.71 0.86
CA THR A 53 -2.81 4.47 1.70
C THR A 53 -4.01 3.64 2.10
N ARG A 54 -4.57 2.91 1.14
CA ARG A 54 -5.79 2.13 1.32
C ARG A 54 -5.50 0.66 1.16
N CYS A 55 -6.00 -0.14 2.09
CA CYS A 55 -5.92 -1.59 2.05
C CYS A 55 -7.29 -2.20 2.29
N VAL A 56 -7.79 -2.96 1.32
CA VAL A 56 -9.06 -3.68 1.40
C VAL A 56 -8.75 -5.15 1.34
N ARG A 57 -9.05 -5.86 2.43
CA ARG A 57 -8.95 -7.33 2.46
C ARG A 57 -10.09 -7.93 1.65
N VAL A 58 -9.75 -8.90 0.82
CA VAL A 58 -10.69 -9.62 -0.04
C VAL A 58 -10.59 -11.11 0.29
N ASP A 59 -11.74 -11.77 0.42
CA ASP A 59 -11.78 -13.22 0.56
C ASP A 59 -11.34 -13.88 -0.74
N GLU A 60 -10.45 -14.88 -0.66
CA GLU A 60 -9.85 -15.57 -1.80
C GLU A 60 -10.87 -16.08 -2.83
N ASN A 61 -12.03 -16.53 -2.36
CA ASN A 61 -13.08 -17.14 -3.18
C ASN A 61 -14.27 -16.19 -3.42
N ALA A 62 -14.16 -14.91 -3.05
CA ALA A 62 -15.19 -13.92 -3.30
C ALA A 62 -14.98 -13.24 -4.65
N VAL A 63 -16.02 -13.27 -5.48
CA VAL A 63 -16.07 -12.42 -6.68
C VAL A 63 -16.42 -11.00 -6.22
N ILE A 64 -15.43 -10.11 -6.28
CA ILE A 64 -15.61 -8.68 -6.05
C ILE A 64 -15.78 -7.95 -7.38
N SER A 65 -16.87 -7.19 -7.49
CA SER A 65 -17.08 -6.28 -8.60
C SER A 65 -16.29 -5.00 -8.35
N LEU A 66 -15.22 -4.79 -9.11
CA LEU A 66 -14.46 -3.54 -9.08
C LEU A 66 -15.21 -2.50 -9.91
N THR A 67 -16.01 -1.66 -9.24
CA THR A 67 -16.75 -0.58 -9.89
C THR A 67 -15.81 0.60 -10.22
N PRO A 68 -16.16 1.49 -11.16
CA PRO A 68 -15.37 2.69 -11.42
C PRO A 68 -15.16 3.56 -10.16
N GLU A 69 -16.14 3.57 -9.26
CA GLU A 69 -16.06 4.27 -7.97
C GLU A 69 -14.97 3.69 -7.05
N PHE A 70 -14.66 2.39 -7.20
CA PHE A 70 -13.52 1.77 -6.52
C PHE A 70 -12.19 2.30 -7.06
N PHE A 71 -12.09 2.54 -8.36
CA PHE A 71 -10.87 3.05 -9.00
C PHE A 71 -10.70 4.57 -8.91
N THR A 72 -11.80 5.29 -8.74
CA THR A 72 -11.85 6.76 -8.62
C THR A 72 -12.63 7.18 -7.37
N PRO A 73 -12.18 6.79 -6.17
CA PRO A 73 -12.76 7.28 -4.94
C PRO A 73 -12.54 8.81 -4.83
N PRO A 74 -13.48 9.52 -4.17
CA PRO A 74 -13.24 10.91 -3.81
C PRO A 74 -11.97 10.99 -2.95
N GLY A 75 -10.98 11.77 -3.38
CA GLY A 75 -9.69 11.91 -2.69
C GLY A 75 -8.53 11.08 -3.26
N LEU A 76 -8.70 10.35 -4.37
CA LEU A 76 -7.60 9.60 -5.02
C LEU A 76 -6.37 10.49 -5.33
N SER A 77 -6.61 11.74 -5.73
CA SER A 77 -5.55 12.72 -5.96
C SER A 77 -4.77 13.06 -4.68
N ASP A 78 -5.49 13.22 -3.56
CA ASP A 78 -4.89 13.55 -2.26
C ASP A 78 -4.07 12.37 -1.74
N TRP A 79 -4.54 11.14 -1.95
CA TRP A 79 -3.78 9.93 -1.65
C TRP A 79 -2.49 9.85 -2.49
N GLY A 80 -2.56 10.22 -3.77
CA GLY A 80 -1.39 10.30 -4.63
C GLY A 80 -0.35 11.31 -4.14
N VAL A 81 -0.81 12.48 -3.67
CA VAL A 81 0.07 13.50 -3.06
C VAL A 81 0.68 13.00 -1.76
N ALA A 82 -0.12 12.41 -0.86
CA ALA A 82 0.37 11.88 0.41
C ALA A 82 1.42 10.76 0.20
N LEU A 83 1.17 9.85 -0.75
CA LEU A 83 2.11 8.80 -1.14
C LEU A 83 3.42 9.39 -1.69
N HIS A 84 3.33 10.41 -2.53
CA HIS A 84 4.51 11.09 -3.06
C HIS A 84 5.31 11.79 -1.96
N GLU A 85 4.65 12.51 -1.05
CA GLU A 85 5.33 13.18 0.07
C GLU A 85 6.03 12.16 0.99
N ALA A 86 5.39 11.03 1.27
CA ALA A 86 6.00 9.95 2.02
C ALA A 86 7.21 9.35 1.28
N ALA A 87 7.11 9.13 -0.03
CA ALA A 87 8.21 8.66 -0.87
C ALA A 87 9.42 9.61 -0.85
N VAL A 88 9.16 10.92 -0.98
CA VAL A 88 10.18 11.96 -0.95
C VAL A 88 10.88 12.02 0.42
N ARG A 89 10.13 11.86 1.52
CA ARG A 89 10.72 11.76 2.88
C ARG A 89 11.62 10.53 3.04
N LEU A 90 11.33 9.45 2.31
CA LEU A 90 12.16 8.24 2.24
C LEU A 90 13.35 8.36 1.26
N GLY A 91 13.53 9.52 0.61
CA GLY A 91 14.56 9.71 -0.40
C GLY A 91 14.25 9.05 -1.75
N LEU A 92 13.03 8.56 -1.94
CA LEU A 92 12.55 7.90 -3.15
C LEU A 92 11.76 8.89 -4.03
N ALA A 93 12.40 10.00 -4.40
CA ALA A 93 11.75 11.02 -5.24
C ALA A 93 11.42 10.51 -6.66
N GLU A 94 12.24 9.59 -7.17
CA GLU A 94 11.96 8.83 -8.39
C GLU A 94 11.29 7.51 -8.00
N HIS A 95 9.97 7.53 -7.88
CA HIS A 95 9.16 6.34 -7.62
C HIS A 95 8.16 6.11 -8.75
N PRO A 96 7.72 4.86 -8.99
CA PRO A 96 6.65 4.58 -9.94
C PRO A 96 5.35 5.26 -9.52
N ALA A 97 4.50 5.57 -10.51
CA ALA A 97 3.19 6.15 -10.23
C ALA A 97 2.34 5.18 -9.37
N PRO A 98 1.62 5.68 -8.36
CA PRO A 98 0.75 4.85 -7.54
C PRO A 98 -0.35 4.21 -8.38
N ALA A 99 -0.65 2.95 -8.10
CA ALA A 99 -1.65 2.17 -8.80
C ALA A 99 -2.43 1.28 -7.83
N TRP A 100 -3.55 0.74 -8.30
CA TRP A 100 -4.24 -0.33 -7.57
C TRP A 100 -3.47 -1.64 -7.76
N LEU A 101 -2.98 -2.20 -6.66
CA LEU A 101 -2.21 -3.44 -6.61
C LEU A 101 -3.06 -4.54 -5.94
N VAL A 102 -3.00 -5.73 -6.50
CA VAL A 102 -3.57 -6.93 -5.87
C VAL A 102 -2.43 -7.71 -5.24
N ILE A 103 -2.44 -7.79 -3.91
CA ILE A 103 -1.44 -8.48 -3.12
C ILE A 103 -1.98 -9.86 -2.74
N HIS A 104 -1.25 -10.89 -3.17
CA HIS A 104 -1.46 -12.25 -2.71
C HIS A 104 -0.43 -12.57 -1.63
N ASN A 105 -0.88 -12.62 -0.38
CA ASN A 105 -0.01 -12.98 0.73
C ASN A 105 -0.20 -14.46 1.06
N TYR A 106 0.82 -15.28 0.75
CA TYR A 106 0.89 -16.69 1.09
C TYR A 106 1.75 -16.83 2.35
N ARG A 107 1.14 -17.23 3.48
CA ARG A 107 1.84 -17.41 4.75
C ARG A 107 1.63 -18.81 5.33
#